data_AF-A0A832WXR8-F1
#
_entry.id   AF-A0A832WXR8-F1
#
_cell.length_a   1.000
_cell.length_b   1.000
_cell.length_c   1.000
_cell.angle_alpha   90.00
_cell.angle_beta   90.00
_cell.angle_gamma   90.00
#
_symmetry.space_group_name_H-M   'P 1'
#
loop_
_entity.id
_entity.type
_entity.pdbx_description
1 polymer ?
#
loop_
_entity_poly.entity_id
_entity_poly.type
_entity_poly.pdbx_seq_one_letter_code
_entity_poly.pdbx_strand_id
1 'polypeptide(L)'
;MIDEALRVFKDLDSKDFRILTGIETGMKHFEWVPMEELNKYTRLPFEKLEYRLKKLVRNKLVVRVTQPYEGFQIYFEGYDVLALNAFVKRKSISAIGDEVGVGKESVIYEAILPPELSIGEPVPVVIKFHREGRTSFKQIKRVREHLGEREHFSWIYASRLAAQREYDIMTTLYPEVSIPKPFDHNRHAIV
;
A
#
# COMPACT_ATOMS: atom_id res chain seq x y z
N MET A 1 -7.11 12.09 1.47
CA MET A 1 -7.12 10.69 2.00
C MET A 1 -5.83 9.93 1.70
N ILE A 2 -5.15 10.20 0.57
CA ILE A 2 -3.71 9.94 0.48
C ILE A 2 -2.90 11.08 1.11
N ASP A 3 -3.44 12.31 1.10
CA ASP A 3 -2.71 13.54 1.48
C ASP A 3 -2.14 13.48 2.91
N GLU A 4 -2.89 12.85 3.82
CA GLU A 4 -2.42 12.64 5.19
C GLU A 4 -1.25 11.63 5.23
N ALA A 5 -1.32 10.58 4.42
CA ALA A 5 -0.25 9.61 4.26
C ALA A 5 1.01 10.22 3.60
N LEU A 6 0.83 11.12 2.61
CA LEU A 6 1.90 11.87 1.94
C LEU A 6 2.59 12.86 2.87
N ARG A 7 1.83 13.57 3.71
CA ARG A 7 2.38 14.48 4.73
C ARG A 7 3.30 13.72 5.68
N VAL A 8 2.84 12.57 6.17
CA VAL A 8 3.61 11.76 7.12
C VAL A 8 4.78 11.05 6.44
N PHE A 9 4.73 10.76 5.14
CA PHE A 9 5.74 9.99 4.43
C PHE A 9 7.17 10.49 4.63
N LYS A 10 7.37 11.82 4.63
CA LYS A 10 8.69 12.44 4.83
C LYS A 10 9.25 12.27 6.25
N ASP A 11 8.37 12.03 7.23
CA ASP A 11 8.74 11.86 8.65
C ASP A 11 8.99 10.40 9.02
N LEU A 12 8.82 9.46 8.07
CA LEU A 12 9.07 8.04 8.27
C LEU A 12 10.49 7.68 7.91
N ASP A 13 11.12 6.88 8.77
CA ASP A 13 12.44 6.34 8.51
C ASP A 13 12.40 4.84 8.13
N SER A 14 13.57 4.27 7.88
CA SER A 14 13.71 2.86 7.48
C SER A 14 13.14 1.87 8.52
N LYS A 15 13.14 2.21 9.80
CA LYS A 15 12.59 1.36 10.87
C LYS A 15 11.07 1.43 10.90
N ASP A 16 10.49 2.60 10.66
CA ASP A 16 9.03 2.76 10.51
C ASP A 16 8.53 1.91 9.33
N PHE A 17 9.18 1.97 8.18
CA PHE A 17 8.85 1.11 7.04
C PHE A 17 9.05 -0.38 7.32
N ARG A 18 10.07 -0.75 8.11
CA ARG A 18 10.29 -2.15 8.55
C ARG A 18 9.16 -2.64 9.44
N ILE A 19 8.63 -1.80 10.33
CA ILE A 19 7.47 -2.13 11.17
C ILE A 19 6.23 -2.32 10.29
N LEU A 20 5.93 -1.38 9.39
CA LEU A 20 4.79 -1.48 8.48
C LEU A 20 4.85 -2.74 7.59
N THR A 21 6.04 -3.07 7.07
CA THR A 21 6.25 -4.30 6.29
C THR A 21 6.10 -5.57 7.15
N GLY A 22 6.52 -5.50 8.43
CA GLY A 22 6.31 -6.57 9.40
C GLY A 22 4.83 -6.83 9.66
N ILE A 23 4.02 -5.77 9.81
CA ILE A 23 2.56 -5.88 9.94
C ILE A 23 1.96 -6.46 8.66
N GLU A 24 2.30 -5.93 7.48
CA GLU A 24 1.83 -6.48 6.19
C GLU A 24 2.12 -7.98 6.05
N THR A 25 3.33 -8.41 6.44
CA THR A 25 3.75 -9.80 6.37
C THR A 25 2.99 -10.66 7.39
N GLY A 26 2.83 -10.16 8.61
CA GLY A 26 2.10 -10.83 9.68
C GLY A 26 0.60 -11.00 9.37
N MET A 27 0.01 -10.03 8.65
CA MET A 27 -1.41 -10.08 8.25
C MET A 27 -1.76 -11.26 7.32
N LYS A 28 -0.76 -12.00 6.80
CA LYS A 28 -0.98 -13.27 6.08
C LYS A 28 -1.42 -14.41 7.00
N HIS A 29 -1.09 -14.32 8.29
CA HIS A 29 -1.25 -15.39 9.28
C HIS A 29 -2.11 -14.97 10.47
N PHE A 30 -2.19 -13.67 10.74
CA PHE A 30 -2.93 -13.10 11.86
C PHE A 30 -3.92 -12.07 11.36
N GLU A 31 -5.13 -12.05 11.91
CA GLU A 31 -6.02 -10.90 11.73
C GLU A 31 -5.35 -9.66 12.32
N TRP A 32 -5.04 -9.69 13.61
CA TRP A 32 -4.32 -8.63 14.32
C TRP A 32 -2.92 -9.13 14.65
N VAL A 33 -1.89 -8.52 14.06
CA VAL A 33 -0.51 -9.00 14.24
C VAL A 33 -0.05 -8.70 15.67
N PRO A 34 0.33 -9.72 16.46
CA PRO A 34 0.76 -9.52 17.85
C PRO A 34 2.07 -8.73 17.95
N MET A 35 2.25 -8.04 19.06
CA MET A 35 3.47 -7.27 19.36
C MET A 35 4.73 -8.16 19.34
N GLU A 36 4.63 -9.38 19.85
CA GLU A 36 5.72 -10.36 19.93
C GLU A 36 6.20 -10.77 18.53
N GLU A 37 5.27 -10.96 17.59
CA GLU A 37 5.60 -11.30 16.20
C GLU A 37 6.27 -10.13 15.49
N LEU A 38 5.80 -8.90 15.73
CA LEU A 38 6.46 -7.70 15.24
C LEU A 38 7.85 -7.52 15.85
N ASN A 39 8.03 -7.86 17.12
CA ASN A 39 9.33 -7.81 17.78
C ASN A 39 10.32 -8.77 17.11
N LYS A 40 9.92 -10.02 16.90
CA LYS A 40 10.72 -11.04 16.19
C LYS A 40 11.11 -10.59 14.78
N TYR A 41 10.17 -10.02 14.03
CA TYR A 41 10.42 -9.55 12.67
C TYR A 41 11.35 -8.33 12.61
N THR A 42 11.08 -7.34 13.46
CA THR A 42 11.78 -6.05 13.43
C THR A 42 13.14 -6.11 14.11
N ARG A 43 13.32 -7.00 15.10
CA ARG A 43 14.48 -7.11 15.99
C ARG A 43 14.78 -5.82 16.75
N LEU A 44 13.75 -5.00 17.00
CA LEU A 44 13.87 -3.79 17.80
C LEU A 44 13.65 -4.13 19.29
N PRO A 45 14.28 -3.39 20.23
CA PRO A 45 13.87 -3.47 21.64
C PRO A 45 12.39 -3.14 21.80
N PHE A 46 11.69 -3.85 22.69
CA PHE A 46 10.24 -3.71 22.89
C PHE A 46 9.80 -2.26 23.09
N GLU A 47 10.46 -1.52 23.97
CA GLU A 47 10.16 -0.10 24.23
C GLU A 47 10.24 0.78 22.97
N LYS A 48 11.25 0.55 22.13
CA LYS A 48 11.44 1.29 20.87
C LYS A 48 10.38 0.93 19.85
N LEU A 49 10.01 -0.35 19.78
CA LEU A 49 8.93 -0.82 18.90
C LEU A 49 7.60 -0.22 19.33
N GLU A 50 7.30 -0.22 20.64
CA GLU A 50 6.05 0.32 21.18
C GLU A 50 5.95 1.83 20.95
N TYR A 51 7.04 2.58 21.19
CA TYR A 51 7.10 4.01 20.91
C TYR A 51 6.78 4.33 19.44
N ARG A 52 7.37 3.55 18.51
CA ARG A 52 7.14 3.73 17.07
C ARG A 52 5.74 3.31 16.65
N LEU A 53 5.20 2.23 17.19
CA LEU A 53 3.82 1.83 16.93
C LEU A 53 2.84 2.90 17.41
N LYS A 54 3.05 3.49 18.59
CA LYS A 54 2.25 4.64 19.05
C LYS A 54 2.35 5.82 18.08
N LYS A 55 3.53 6.14 17.54
CA LYS A 55 3.70 7.16 16.48
C LYS A 55 2.90 6.79 15.22
N LEU A 56 3.04 5.57 14.72
CA LEU A 56 2.35 5.10 13.50
C LEU A 56 0.82 5.09 13.65
N VAL A 57 0.32 4.74 14.84
CA VAL A 57 -1.11 4.80 15.18
C VAL A 57 -1.61 6.24 15.21
N ARG A 58 -0.87 7.16 15.86
CA ARG A 58 -1.23 8.60 15.85
C ARG A 58 -1.28 9.17 14.44
N ASN A 59 -0.38 8.70 13.57
CA ASN A 59 -0.32 9.10 12.17
C ASN A 59 -1.32 8.33 11.28
N LYS A 60 -2.22 7.51 11.87
CA LYS A 60 -3.25 6.71 11.18
C LYS A 60 -2.71 5.71 10.15
N LEU A 61 -1.43 5.35 10.22
CA LEU A 61 -0.82 4.35 9.33
C LEU A 61 -1.05 2.92 9.83
N VAL A 62 -1.30 2.78 11.13
CA VAL A 62 -1.51 1.50 11.82
C VAL A 62 -2.77 1.59 12.66
N VAL A 63 -3.58 0.55 12.65
CA VAL A 63 -4.71 0.38 13.56
C VAL A 63 -4.27 -0.56 14.69
N ARG A 64 -4.55 -0.16 15.93
CA ARG A 64 -4.23 -0.93 17.14
C ARG A 64 -5.53 -1.42 17.77
N VAL A 65 -5.54 -2.69 18.17
CA VAL A 65 -6.58 -3.28 19.02
C VAL A 65 -5.94 -3.71 20.35
N THR A 66 -6.73 -3.70 21.42
CA THR A 66 -6.29 -4.15 22.76
C THR A 66 -7.02 -5.39 23.25
N GLN A 67 -8.07 -5.82 22.55
CA GLN A 67 -8.85 -7.01 22.86
C GLN A 67 -9.03 -7.87 21.60
N PRO A 68 -8.97 -9.22 21.71
CA PRO A 68 -8.71 -10.00 22.93
C PRO A 68 -7.25 -9.92 23.42
N TYR A 69 -6.33 -9.41 22.59
CA TYR A 69 -4.94 -9.12 22.93
C TYR A 69 -4.48 -7.86 22.20
N GLU A 70 -3.27 -7.38 22.52
CA GLU A 70 -2.68 -6.25 21.80
C GLU A 70 -2.21 -6.68 20.41
N GLY A 71 -2.79 -6.09 19.36
CA GLY A 71 -2.44 -6.41 17.98
C GLY A 71 -2.59 -5.24 17.03
N PHE A 72 -1.99 -5.39 15.85
CA PHE A 72 -1.82 -4.31 14.88
C PHE A 72 -2.19 -4.74 13.46
N GLN A 73 -2.80 -3.82 12.72
CA GLN A 73 -3.13 -3.96 11.31
C GLN A 73 -2.73 -2.71 10.52
N ILE A 74 -2.58 -2.84 9.21
CA ILE A 74 -2.55 -1.70 8.29
C ILE A 74 -3.79 -1.71 7.40
N TYR A 75 -4.25 -0.52 7.04
CA TYR A 75 -5.29 -0.28 6.03
C TYR A 75 -4.67 0.47 4.83
N PHE A 76 -5.47 1.14 4.01
CA PHE A 76 -5.00 1.78 2.79
C PHE A 76 -3.92 2.83 3.04
N GLU A 77 -4.00 3.61 4.10
CA GLU A 77 -3.03 4.68 4.40
C GLU A 77 -1.62 4.13 4.63
N GLY A 78 -1.50 3.07 5.44
CA GLY A 78 -0.22 2.37 5.64
C GLY A 78 0.24 1.63 4.38
N TYR A 79 -0.71 1.10 3.60
CA TYR A 79 -0.43 0.36 2.37
C TYR A 79 0.07 1.28 1.24
N ASP A 80 -0.51 2.48 1.12
CA ASP A 80 -0.10 3.53 0.18
C ASP A 80 1.35 3.93 0.42
N VAL A 81 1.69 4.22 1.68
CA VAL A 81 3.03 4.61 2.10
C VAL A 81 4.05 3.51 1.80
N LEU A 82 3.68 2.24 2.01
CA LEU A 82 4.53 1.12 1.65
C LEU A 82 4.75 0.99 0.13
N ALA A 83 3.71 1.22 -0.68
CA ALA A 83 3.81 1.20 -2.14
C ALA A 83 4.67 2.36 -2.66
N LEU A 84 4.42 3.58 -2.18
CA LEU A 84 5.20 4.77 -2.50
C LEU A 84 6.69 4.60 -2.16
N ASN A 85 6.99 4.04 -0.98
CA ASN A 85 8.37 3.77 -0.59
C ASN A 85 9.07 2.77 -1.53
N ALA A 86 8.33 1.80 -2.08
CA ALA A 86 8.89 0.89 -3.08
C ALA A 86 9.21 1.65 -4.38
N PHE A 87 8.30 2.50 -4.86
CA PHE A 87 8.52 3.31 -6.07
C PHE A 87 9.70 4.28 -5.90
N VAL A 88 9.80 4.97 -4.76
CA VAL A 88 10.92 5.87 -4.47
C VAL A 88 12.25 5.11 -4.44
N LYS A 89 12.29 3.95 -3.76
CA LYS A 89 13.52 3.13 -3.68
C LYS A 89 13.95 2.56 -5.04
N ARG A 90 12.98 2.23 -5.91
CA ARG A 90 13.24 1.75 -7.27
C ARG A 90 13.49 2.88 -8.27
N LYS A 91 13.39 4.14 -7.83
CA LYS A 91 13.46 5.34 -8.68
C LYS A 91 12.38 5.36 -9.77
N SER A 92 11.23 4.74 -9.52
CA SER A 92 10.07 4.80 -10.41
C SER A 92 9.30 6.11 -10.23
N ILE A 93 9.43 6.77 -9.08
CA ILE A 93 8.80 8.05 -8.78
C ILE A 93 9.75 8.92 -7.96
N SER A 94 9.85 10.21 -8.32
CA SER A 94 10.61 11.23 -7.58
C SER A 94 9.72 12.27 -6.89
N ALA A 95 8.52 12.52 -7.43
CA ALA A 95 7.54 13.43 -6.86
C ALA A 95 6.12 12.93 -7.11
N ILE A 96 5.18 13.32 -6.24
CA ILE A 96 3.75 13.12 -6.40
C ILE A 96 3.08 14.50 -6.38
N GLY A 97 2.12 14.69 -7.28
CA GLY A 97 1.37 15.93 -7.46
C GLY A 97 -0.07 15.80 -7.00
N ASP A 98 -0.95 16.51 -7.68
CA ASP A 98 -2.35 16.64 -7.31
C ASP A 98 -3.16 15.38 -7.64
N GLU A 99 -4.33 15.27 -7.01
CA GLU A 99 -5.32 14.27 -7.34
C GLU A 99 -5.91 14.57 -8.73
N VAL A 100 -5.75 13.64 -9.67
CA VAL A 100 -6.32 13.75 -11.02
C VAL A 100 -7.78 13.32 -11.02
N GLY A 101 -8.11 12.29 -10.23
CA GLY A 101 -9.48 11.79 -10.16
C GLY A 101 -9.70 10.67 -9.16
N VAL A 102 -10.93 10.63 -8.63
CA VAL A 102 -11.43 9.61 -7.71
C VAL A 102 -12.50 8.79 -8.39
N GLY A 103 -12.19 7.52 -8.62
CA GLY A 103 -13.15 6.51 -9.04
C GLY A 103 -13.76 5.76 -7.86
N LYS A 104 -14.70 4.87 -8.18
CA LYS A 104 -15.33 3.98 -7.19
C LYS A 104 -14.34 3.00 -6.56
N GLU A 105 -13.39 2.54 -7.36
CA GLU A 105 -12.46 1.44 -7.06
C GLU A 105 -10.99 1.87 -7.20
N SER A 106 -10.73 3.14 -7.48
CA SER A 106 -9.36 3.66 -7.58
C SER A 106 -9.27 5.15 -7.30
N VAL A 107 -8.09 5.63 -6.95
CA VAL A 107 -7.74 7.05 -6.93
C VAL A 107 -6.48 7.26 -7.75
N ILE A 108 -6.42 8.33 -8.53
CA ILE A 108 -5.33 8.64 -9.46
C ILE A 108 -4.66 9.94 -9.02
N TYR A 109 -3.34 9.93 -8.94
CA TYR A 109 -2.51 11.09 -8.62
C TYR A 109 -1.49 11.33 -9.72
N GLU A 110 -1.13 12.59 -9.95
CA GLU A 110 0.02 12.93 -10.78
C GLU A 110 1.31 12.50 -10.10
N ALA A 111 2.32 12.14 -10.88
CA ALA A 111 3.65 11.88 -10.37
C ALA A 111 4.72 12.15 -11.43
N ILE A 112 5.97 12.12 -11.00
CA ILE A 112 7.13 12.36 -11.85
C ILE A 112 8.02 11.13 -11.82
N LEU A 113 8.28 10.56 -13.00
CA LEU A 113 9.37 9.61 -13.22
C LEU A 113 10.68 10.42 -13.29
N PRO A 114 11.70 10.10 -12.47
CA PRO A 114 12.99 10.76 -12.57
C PRO A 114 13.65 10.45 -13.92
N PRO A 115 14.44 11.38 -14.47
CA PRO A 115 15.17 11.13 -15.71
C PRO A 115 16.22 10.02 -15.50
N GLU A 116 16.41 9.18 -16.52
CA GLU A 116 17.41 8.09 -16.49
C GLU A 116 18.84 8.62 -16.37
N LEU A 117 19.12 9.79 -16.96
CA LEU A 117 20.39 10.50 -16.90
C LEU A 117 20.21 11.83 -16.16
N SER A 118 21.26 12.30 -15.48
CA SER A 118 21.24 13.54 -14.70
C SER A 118 20.88 14.81 -15.50
N ILE A 119 20.86 14.72 -16.83
CA ILE A 119 20.60 15.79 -17.79
C ILE A 119 19.26 15.61 -18.54
N GLY A 120 18.53 14.52 -18.28
CA GLY A 120 17.26 14.24 -18.93
C GLY A 120 16.11 15.03 -18.31
N GLU A 121 15.01 15.14 -19.05
CA GLU A 121 13.79 15.78 -18.56
C GLU A 121 12.97 14.81 -17.69
N PRO A 122 12.35 15.29 -16.58
CA PRO A 122 11.40 14.50 -15.83
C PRO A 122 10.19 14.13 -16.68
N VAL A 123 9.74 12.88 -16.61
CA VAL A 123 8.57 12.43 -17.39
C VAL A 123 7.34 12.46 -16.48
N PRO A 124 6.28 13.21 -16.82
CA PRO A 124 5.03 13.17 -16.08
C PRO A 124 4.36 11.81 -16.28
N VAL A 125 3.97 11.21 -15.16
CA VAL A 125 3.26 9.93 -15.10
C VAL A 125 2.08 10.05 -14.12
N VAL A 126 1.30 9.00 -13.99
CA VAL A 126 0.23 8.92 -12.98
C VAL A 126 0.50 7.74 -12.06
N ILE A 127 0.05 7.84 -10.81
CA ILE A 127 -0.04 6.69 -9.91
C ILE A 127 -1.52 6.37 -9.72
N LYS A 128 -1.91 5.15 -10.06
CA LYS A 128 -3.23 4.61 -9.80
C LYS A 128 -3.19 3.74 -8.56
N PHE A 129 -3.89 4.13 -7.51
CA PHE A 129 -4.09 3.33 -6.31
C PHE A 129 -5.45 2.62 -6.35
N HIS A 130 -5.46 1.30 -6.26
CA HIS A 130 -6.68 0.50 -6.18
C HIS A 130 -7.31 0.57 -4.79
N ARG A 131 -8.64 0.66 -4.76
CA ARG A 131 -9.51 0.87 -3.59
C ARG A 131 -10.74 -0.04 -3.67
N GLU A 132 -10.52 -1.33 -3.90
CA GLU A 132 -11.57 -2.32 -3.90
C GLU A 132 -12.37 -2.28 -2.59
N GLY A 133 -13.71 -2.33 -2.69
CA GLY A 133 -14.59 -2.40 -1.54
C GLY A 133 -14.92 -1.08 -0.82
N ARG A 134 -14.46 0.07 -1.35
CA ARG A 134 -14.71 1.38 -0.73
C ARG A 134 -16.20 1.77 -0.66
N THR A 135 -17.04 1.27 -1.57
CA THR A 135 -18.46 1.68 -1.72
C THR A 135 -19.45 0.55 -2.04
N SER A 136 -19.01 -0.70 -2.29
CA SER A 136 -19.88 -1.78 -2.83
C SER A 136 -20.14 -2.91 -1.83
N PHE A 137 -20.94 -2.66 -0.79
CA PHE A 137 -21.16 -3.62 0.32
C PHE A 137 -22.26 -4.67 0.11
N LYS A 138 -22.91 -4.79 -1.05
CA LYS A 138 -24.06 -5.71 -1.19
C LYS A 138 -23.80 -7.06 -1.87
N GLN A 139 -22.80 -7.21 -2.75
CA GLN A 139 -22.64 -8.44 -3.54
C GLN A 139 -21.49 -9.37 -3.12
N ILE A 140 -20.46 -8.86 -2.43
CA ILE A 140 -19.25 -9.65 -2.13
C ILE A 140 -19.52 -10.75 -1.08
N LYS A 141 -20.59 -10.63 -0.26
CA LYS A 141 -21.00 -11.72 0.65
C LYS A 141 -21.35 -13.02 -0.08
N ARG A 142 -21.83 -12.98 -1.33
CA ARG A 142 -22.24 -14.18 -2.09
C ARG A 142 -21.10 -15.01 -2.67
N VAL A 143 -19.92 -14.42 -2.88
CA VAL A 143 -18.76 -15.12 -3.46
C VAL A 143 -17.89 -15.77 -2.37
N ARG A 144 -18.15 -15.46 -1.09
CA ARG A 144 -17.39 -15.97 0.07
C ARG A 144 -17.62 -17.45 0.39
N GLU A 145 -18.66 -18.09 -0.15
CA GLU A 145 -18.91 -19.52 0.07
C GLU A 145 -17.95 -20.45 -0.71
N HIS A 146 -17.22 -19.96 -1.72
CA HIS A 146 -16.37 -20.79 -2.58
C HIS A 146 -14.87 -20.72 -2.28
N LEU A 147 -14.44 -19.86 -1.34
CA LEU A 147 -13.03 -19.61 -1.04
C LEU A 147 -12.74 -20.10 0.38
N GLY A 148 -12.37 -21.37 0.49
CA GLY A 148 -12.10 -22.03 1.77
C GLY A 148 -11.07 -21.33 2.67
N GLU A 149 -11.27 -21.49 3.97
CA GLU A 149 -10.34 -21.37 5.12
C GLU A 149 -9.27 -20.24 5.11
N ARG A 150 -9.50 -19.11 4.45
CA ARG A 150 -8.70 -17.89 4.65
C ARG A 150 -9.63 -16.75 5.03
N GLU A 151 -10.12 -16.80 6.27
CA GLU A 151 -11.08 -15.84 6.83
C GLU A 151 -10.54 -14.39 6.90
N HIS A 152 -9.22 -14.19 6.82
CA HIS A 152 -8.58 -12.87 6.89
C HIS A 152 -8.38 -12.24 5.49
N PHE A 153 -9.47 -12.09 4.73
CA PHE A 153 -9.43 -11.39 3.44
C PHE A 153 -9.56 -9.86 3.65
N SER A 154 -8.42 -9.16 3.67
CA SER A 154 -8.38 -7.71 3.80
C SER A 154 -8.65 -7.01 2.46
N TRP A 155 -9.35 -5.88 2.48
CA TRP A 155 -9.62 -5.07 1.27
C TRP A 155 -8.33 -4.66 0.54
N ILE A 156 -7.23 -4.45 1.29
CA ILE A 156 -5.91 -4.17 0.71
C ILE A 156 -5.37 -5.35 -0.12
N TYR A 157 -5.68 -6.59 0.24
CA TYR A 157 -5.30 -7.77 -0.53
C TYR A 157 -6.11 -7.90 -1.82
N ALA A 158 -7.42 -7.60 -1.76
CA ALA A 158 -8.26 -7.52 -2.95
C ALA A 158 -7.73 -6.48 -3.95
N SER A 159 -7.44 -5.27 -3.47
CA SER A 159 -6.85 -4.19 -4.27
C SER A 159 -5.49 -4.55 -4.83
N ARG A 160 -4.67 -5.32 -4.08
CA ARG A 160 -3.39 -5.84 -4.58
C ARG A 160 -3.58 -6.76 -5.78
N LEU A 161 -4.51 -7.71 -5.69
CA LEU A 161 -4.77 -8.66 -6.78
C LEU A 161 -5.34 -7.95 -8.02
N ALA A 162 -6.21 -6.95 -7.81
CA ALA A 162 -6.74 -6.13 -8.90
C ALA A 162 -5.63 -5.34 -9.62
N ALA A 163 -4.76 -4.68 -8.86
CA ALA A 163 -3.61 -3.94 -9.40
C ALA A 163 -2.64 -4.84 -10.16
N GLN A 164 -2.30 -6.01 -9.59
CA GLN A 164 -1.43 -6.98 -10.26
C GLN A 164 -2.04 -7.42 -11.60
N ARG A 165 -3.32 -7.80 -11.60
CA ARG A 165 -4.00 -8.24 -12.83
C ARG A 165 -4.05 -7.15 -13.89
N GLU A 166 -4.35 -5.91 -13.51
CA GLU A 166 -4.36 -4.78 -14.45
C GLU A 166 -2.97 -4.54 -15.03
N TYR A 167 -1.93 -4.51 -14.19
CA TYR A 167 -0.55 -4.34 -14.64
C TYR A 167 -0.08 -5.44 -15.59
N ASP A 168 -0.41 -6.70 -15.31
CA ASP A 168 -0.05 -7.84 -16.17
C ASP A 168 -0.73 -7.74 -17.54
N ILE A 169 -2.00 -7.32 -17.57
CA ILE A 169 -2.73 -7.07 -18.82
C ILE A 169 -2.10 -5.90 -19.59
N MET A 170 -1.83 -4.78 -18.93
CA MET A 170 -1.18 -3.62 -19.56
C MET A 170 0.17 -3.99 -20.15
N THR A 171 0.96 -4.78 -19.43
CA THR A 171 2.30 -5.23 -19.87
C THR A 171 2.21 -6.14 -21.09
N THR A 172 1.16 -6.95 -21.18
CA THR A 172 0.92 -7.84 -22.32
C THR A 172 0.43 -7.07 -23.55
N LEU A 173 -0.42 -6.06 -23.35
CA LEU A 173 -1.05 -5.32 -24.45
C LEU A 173 -0.17 -4.18 -24.98
N TYR A 174 0.69 -3.59 -24.15
CA TYR A 174 1.61 -2.54 -24.57
C TYR A 174 2.85 -3.14 -25.24
N PRO A 175 3.30 -2.66 -26.42
CA PRO A 175 2.83 -1.46 -27.14
C PRO A 175 1.83 -1.73 -28.27
N GLU A 176 1.33 -2.95 -28.43
CA GLU A 176 0.47 -3.37 -29.56
C GLU A 176 -0.90 -2.69 -29.55
N VAL A 177 -1.46 -2.45 -28.37
CA VAL A 177 -2.72 -1.72 -28.17
C VAL A 177 -2.44 -0.30 -27.69
N SER A 178 -3.23 0.66 -28.16
CA SER A 178 -3.18 2.05 -27.70
C SER A 178 -3.70 2.18 -26.27
N ILE A 179 -2.85 1.86 -25.31
CA ILE A 179 -3.06 1.98 -23.87
C ILE A 179 -1.90 2.74 -23.22
N PRO A 180 -2.06 3.27 -21.99
CA PRO A 180 -0.95 3.84 -21.24
C PRO A 180 0.20 2.84 -21.06
N LYS A 181 1.44 3.32 -21.14
CA LYS A 181 2.63 2.51 -20.87
C LYS A 181 2.67 2.16 -19.36
N PRO A 182 2.71 0.88 -18.98
CA PRO A 182 2.98 0.49 -17.60
C PRO A 182 4.47 0.71 -17.26
N PHE A 183 4.76 1.40 -16.15
CA PHE A 183 6.13 1.68 -15.71
C PHE A 183 6.54 0.81 -14.52
N ASP A 184 5.69 0.71 -13.49
CA ASP A 184 5.98 -0.10 -12.30
C ASP A 184 4.70 -0.53 -11.59
N HIS A 185 4.79 -1.60 -10.82
CA HIS A 185 3.73 -2.09 -9.97
C HIS A 185 4.25 -2.43 -8.58
N ASN A 186 3.49 -2.01 -7.56
CA ASN A 186 3.73 -2.43 -6.20
C ASN A 186 2.43 -2.48 -5.41
N ARG A 187 2.16 -3.61 -4.75
CA ARG A 187 1.01 -3.77 -3.87
C ARG A 187 -0.28 -3.49 -4.63
N HIS A 188 -1.02 -2.44 -4.29
CA HIS A 188 -2.26 -2.01 -4.92
C HIS A 188 -2.07 -0.78 -5.82
N ALA A 189 -0.83 -0.44 -6.15
CA ALA A 189 -0.50 0.76 -6.92
C ALA A 189 0.21 0.40 -8.23
N ILE A 190 -0.13 1.14 -9.27
CA ILE A 190 0.47 1.07 -10.60
C ILE A 190 0.98 2.48 -10.95
N VAL A 191 2.17 2.53 -11.53
CA VAL A 191 2.72 3.70 -12.24
C VAL A 191 2.62 3.45 -13.73
#